data_AF-A0A1S4BHG0-F1
#
_entry.id   AF-A0A1S4BHG0-F1
#
_cell.length_a   1.000
_cell.length_b   1.000
_cell.length_c   1.000
_cell.angle_alpha   90.00
_cell.angle_beta   90.00
_cell.angle_gamma   90.00
#
_symmetry.space_group_name_H-M   'P 1'
#
loop_
_entity.id
_entity.type
_entity.pdbx_description
1 polymer ?
#
loop_
_entity_poly.entity_id
_entity_poly.type
_entity_poly.pdbx_seq_one_letter_code
_entity_poly.pdbx_strand_id
1 'polypeptide(L)'
;MSLKSAKEVWDYFKTEYEGDEKVRGMQVLNLVREFELQRMKDSETIKEYSDRLLNIANRVRLLGSTLNDSRIVEKILVTVPGRFEATITTLEKTKDLSKITLAELLSAFQAQEQRRVMRQEGAVEGALPVKHQDCRRNQKKQNKKIQGENNENVGNNNKIKTGSKKTNFPPCQHCGKKGHPPFKCWRRPDAKCSKCNQQGHEAVICKSKIQ
;
A
#
# COMPACT_ATOMS: atom_id res chain seq x y z
N MET A 1 -58.00 32.58 0.49
CA MET A 1 -59.05 32.24 -0.49
C MET A 1 -60.05 31.28 0.16
N SER A 2 -61.27 31.14 -0.35
CA SER A 2 -62.17 30.05 0.04
C SER A 2 -61.94 28.86 -0.89
N LEU A 3 -61.32 27.81 -0.35
CA LEU A 3 -61.23 26.50 -1.00
C LEU A 3 -62.50 25.73 -0.64
N LYS A 4 -63.17 25.17 -1.65
CA LYS A 4 -64.54 24.62 -1.57
C LYS A 4 -64.57 23.10 -1.49
N SER A 5 -63.44 22.44 -1.70
CA SER A 5 -63.30 20.99 -1.62
C SER A 5 -62.09 20.58 -0.77
N ALA A 6 -62.20 19.47 -0.04
CA ALA A 6 -61.07 18.85 0.64
C ALA A 6 -59.91 18.53 -0.33
N LYS A 7 -60.21 18.26 -1.61
CA LYS A 7 -59.18 18.10 -2.65
C LYS A 7 -58.42 19.41 -2.90
N GLU A 8 -59.11 20.54 -3.02
CA GLU A 8 -58.46 21.85 -3.25
C GLU A 8 -57.59 22.26 -2.05
N VAL A 9 -58.04 21.95 -0.83
CA VAL A 9 -57.25 22.14 0.40
C VAL A 9 -56.00 21.25 0.39
N TRP A 10 -56.14 19.97 0.00
CA TRP A 10 -55.00 19.05 -0.11
C TRP A 10 -54.01 19.46 -1.20
N ASP A 11 -54.49 19.79 -2.40
CA ASP A 11 -53.65 20.22 -3.52
C ASP A 11 -52.92 21.54 -3.20
N TYR A 12 -53.56 22.48 -2.48
CA TYR A 12 -52.93 23.69 -1.95
C TYR A 12 -51.81 23.37 -0.94
N PHE A 13 -52.09 22.52 0.06
CA PHE A 13 -51.07 22.07 1.01
C PHE A 13 -49.92 21.34 0.30
N LYS A 14 -50.22 20.56 -0.74
CA LYS A 14 -49.20 19.91 -1.56
C LYS A 14 -48.30 20.93 -2.27
N THR A 15 -48.87 21.97 -2.88
CA THR A 15 -48.07 23.02 -3.54
C THR A 15 -47.21 23.84 -2.58
N GLU A 16 -47.69 24.10 -1.35
CA GLU A 16 -46.93 24.86 -0.33
C GLU A 16 -45.85 24.01 0.37
N TYR A 17 -46.14 22.73 0.69
CA TYR A 17 -45.29 21.91 1.57
C TYR A 17 -44.50 20.79 0.87
N GLU A 18 -44.88 20.33 -0.32
CA GLU A 18 -44.06 19.34 -1.07
C GLU A 18 -42.83 19.99 -1.72
N GLY A 19 -42.80 21.33 -1.78
CA GLY A 19 -41.72 22.14 -2.34
C GLY A 19 -41.68 22.11 -3.88
N ASP A 20 -41.25 23.24 -4.46
CA ASP A 20 -41.06 23.38 -5.91
C ASP A 20 -40.20 22.21 -6.44
N GLU A 21 -40.72 21.48 -7.43
CA GLU A 21 -40.03 20.35 -8.07
C GLU A 21 -38.66 20.76 -8.63
N LYS A 22 -38.49 22.03 -9.03
CA LYS A 22 -37.20 22.59 -9.47
C LYS A 22 -36.19 22.63 -8.33
N VAL A 23 -36.63 22.92 -7.11
CA VAL A 23 -35.78 22.94 -5.91
C VAL A 23 -35.43 21.51 -5.50
N ARG A 24 -36.39 20.57 -5.50
CA ARG A 24 -36.10 19.14 -5.29
C ARG A 24 -35.13 18.58 -6.33
N GLY A 25 -35.35 18.87 -7.61
CA GLY A 25 -34.45 18.48 -8.71
C GLY A 25 -33.05 19.08 -8.57
N MET A 26 -32.94 20.36 -8.20
CA MET A 26 -31.66 21.02 -7.92
C MET A 26 -30.94 20.40 -6.71
N GLN A 27 -31.66 20.00 -5.66
CA GLN A 27 -31.08 19.29 -4.52
C GLN A 27 -30.54 17.91 -4.95
N VAL A 28 -31.31 17.14 -5.74
CA VAL A 28 -30.87 15.84 -6.29
C VAL A 28 -29.61 16.01 -7.16
N LEU A 29 -29.57 17.00 -8.06
CA LEU A 29 -28.38 17.27 -8.89
C LEU A 29 -27.14 17.61 -8.04
N ASN A 30 -27.32 18.41 -6.98
CA ASN A 30 -26.23 18.73 -6.06
C ASN A 30 -25.75 17.50 -5.27
N LEU A 31 -26.65 16.61 -4.86
CA LEU A 31 -26.30 15.34 -4.19
C LEU A 31 -25.59 14.35 -5.13
N VAL A 32 -26.03 14.24 -6.39
CA VAL A 32 -25.35 13.41 -7.41
C VAL A 32 -23.95 13.98 -7.69
N ARG A 33 -23.79 15.31 -7.72
CA ARG A 33 -22.47 15.95 -7.79
C ARG A 33 -21.63 15.71 -6.52
N GLU A 34 -22.24 15.74 -5.33
CA GLU A 34 -21.57 15.42 -4.05
C GLU A 34 -21.06 13.97 -4.05
N PHE A 35 -21.89 13.02 -4.50
CA PHE A 35 -21.56 11.61 -4.68
C PHE A 35 -20.42 11.44 -5.69
N GLU A 36 -20.50 12.06 -6.87
CA GLU A 36 -19.48 11.87 -7.90
C GLU A 36 -18.12 12.51 -7.54
N LEU A 37 -18.09 13.49 -6.64
CA LEU A 37 -16.86 14.03 -6.06
C LEU A 37 -16.31 13.23 -4.86
N GLN A 38 -17.05 12.25 -4.32
CA GLN A 38 -16.52 11.39 -3.26
C GLN A 38 -15.36 10.54 -3.77
N ARG A 39 -14.27 10.52 -2.99
CA ARG A 39 -13.17 9.55 -3.05
C ARG A 39 -12.80 9.14 -1.63
N MET A 40 -12.31 7.92 -1.47
CA MET A 40 -11.84 7.42 -0.19
C MET A 40 -10.45 8.01 0.14
N LYS A 41 -10.22 8.37 1.40
CA LYS A 41 -8.94 8.91 1.86
C LYS A 41 -7.97 7.80 2.27
N ASP A 42 -6.67 8.07 2.23
CA ASP A 42 -5.68 7.09 2.69
C ASP A 42 -5.77 6.78 4.18
N SER A 43 -6.23 7.71 5.03
CA SER A 43 -6.42 7.51 6.47
C SER A 43 -7.77 6.91 6.88
N GLU A 44 -8.63 6.61 5.91
CA GLU A 44 -10.04 6.25 6.12
C GLU A 44 -10.26 4.73 6.00
N THR A 45 -11.17 4.16 6.80
CA THR A 45 -11.60 2.76 6.69
C THR A 45 -12.65 2.59 5.60
N ILE A 46 -12.78 1.38 5.03
CA ILE A 46 -13.80 1.15 4.00
C ILE A 46 -15.22 1.37 4.51
N LYS A 47 -15.47 1.15 5.81
CA LYS A 47 -16.78 1.37 6.43
C LYS A 47 -17.16 2.85 6.44
N GLU A 48 -16.28 3.73 6.92
CA GLU A 48 -16.53 5.17 6.94
C GLU A 48 -16.81 5.71 5.53
N TYR A 49 -16.11 5.17 4.53
CA TYR A 49 -16.32 5.55 3.13
C TYR A 49 -17.67 5.06 2.58
N SER A 50 -18.04 3.81 2.85
CA SER A 50 -19.36 3.28 2.44
C SER A 50 -20.51 3.99 3.14
N ASP A 51 -20.34 4.35 4.41
CA ASP A 51 -21.36 5.05 5.20
C ASP A 51 -21.59 6.47 4.65
N ARG A 52 -20.55 7.16 4.15
CA ARG A 52 -20.72 8.42 3.40
C ARG A 52 -21.48 8.25 2.09
N LEU A 53 -21.13 7.26 1.27
CA LEU A 53 -21.82 7.01 -0.01
C LEU A 53 -23.29 6.64 0.20
N LEU A 54 -23.58 5.79 1.18
CA LEU A 54 -24.93 5.39 1.58
C LEU A 54 -25.74 6.58 2.12
N ASN A 55 -25.12 7.48 2.89
CA ASN A 55 -25.79 8.70 3.36
C ASN A 55 -26.27 9.58 2.18
N ILE A 56 -25.39 9.84 1.20
CA ILE A 56 -25.76 10.62 0.01
C ILE A 56 -26.83 9.89 -0.82
N ALA A 57 -26.68 8.58 -1.05
CA ALA A 57 -27.67 7.78 -1.77
C ALA A 57 -29.04 7.79 -1.08
N ASN A 58 -29.09 7.70 0.25
CA ASN A 58 -30.33 7.78 1.01
C ASN A 58 -30.94 9.19 1.00
N ARG A 59 -30.14 10.26 1.00
CA ARG A 59 -30.63 11.64 0.77
C ARG A 59 -31.26 11.80 -0.62
N VAL A 60 -30.69 11.18 -1.66
CA VAL A 60 -31.29 11.17 -3.02
C VAL A 60 -32.61 10.39 -3.04
N ARG A 61 -32.66 9.22 -2.38
CA ARG A 61 -33.88 8.38 -2.25
C ARG A 61 -35.02 9.10 -1.51
N LEU A 62 -34.70 9.85 -0.45
CA LEU A 62 -35.66 10.66 0.31
C LEU A 62 -36.26 11.82 -0.50
N LEU A 63 -35.57 12.28 -1.56
CA LEU A 63 -36.08 13.27 -2.51
C LEU A 63 -36.86 12.64 -3.68
N GLY A 64 -37.17 11.33 -3.61
CA GLY A 64 -37.93 10.60 -4.63
C GLY A 64 -37.13 10.17 -5.86
N SER A 65 -35.80 10.31 -5.85
CA SER A 65 -34.93 9.90 -6.97
C SER A 65 -34.15 8.63 -6.64
N THR A 66 -33.89 7.78 -7.64
CA THR A 66 -33.19 6.52 -7.44
C THR A 66 -31.68 6.66 -7.63
N LEU A 67 -30.91 6.18 -6.64
CA LEU A 67 -29.48 5.89 -6.76
C LEU A 67 -29.29 4.41 -6.40
N ASN A 68 -28.88 3.59 -7.38
CA ASN A 68 -28.82 2.13 -7.26
C ASN A 68 -27.55 1.68 -6.53
N ASP A 69 -27.64 0.59 -5.76
CA ASP A 69 -26.47 0.05 -5.03
C ASP A 69 -25.35 -0.43 -5.97
N SER A 70 -25.67 -0.79 -7.23
CA SER A 70 -24.67 -1.04 -8.27
C SER A 70 -23.77 0.17 -8.53
N ARG A 71 -24.34 1.39 -8.52
CA ARG A 71 -23.58 2.63 -8.68
C ARG A 71 -22.70 2.92 -7.46
N ILE A 72 -23.11 2.47 -6.27
CA ILE A 72 -22.28 2.52 -5.05
C ILE A 72 -21.11 1.52 -5.16
N VAL A 73 -21.36 0.29 -5.63
CA VAL A 73 -20.33 -0.72 -5.93
C VAL A 73 -19.31 -0.22 -6.96
N GLU A 74 -19.78 0.30 -8.10
CA GLU A 74 -18.93 0.96 -9.10
C GLU A 74 -18.08 2.07 -8.48
N LYS A 75 -18.70 2.96 -7.68
CA LYS A 75 -18.02 4.11 -7.09
C LYS A 75 -16.92 3.69 -6.12
N ILE A 76 -17.17 2.67 -5.30
CA ILE A 76 -16.16 2.09 -4.41
C ILE A 76 -15.02 1.52 -5.24
N LEU A 77 -15.28 0.61 -6.17
CA LEU A 77 -14.25 -0.06 -6.98
C LEU A 77 -13.31 0.93 -7.70
N VAL A 78 -13.84 2.06 -8.19
CA VAL A 78 -13.07 3.07 -8.96
C VAL A 78 -12.34 4.10 -8.07
N THR A 79 -12.70 4.24 -6.78
CA THR A 79 -12.21 5.38 -5.95
C THR A 79 -11.58 5.01 -4.60
N VAL A 80 -11.52 3.73 -4.24
CA VAL A 80 -10.68 3.27 -3.11
C VAL A 80 -9.17 3.49 -3.39
N PRO A 81 -8.31 3.64 -2.37
CA PRO A 81 -6.88 3.81 -2.59
C PRO A 81 -6.23 2.50 -3.05
N GLY A 82 -5.06 2.62 -3.69
CA GLY A 82 -4.30 1.49 -4.28
C GLY A 82 -3.89 0.36 -3.31
N ARG A 83 -4.23 0.47 -2.03
CA ARG A 83 -4.14 -0.64 -1.07
C ARG A 83 -5.18 -1.75 -1.35
N PHE A 84 -6.31 -1.44 -1.98
CA PHE A 84 -7.38 -2.44 -2.23
C PHE A 84 -7.23 -3.21 -3.55
N GLU A 85 -6.32 -2.80 -4.45
CA GLU A 85 -6.07 -3.40 -5.78
C GLU A 85 -6.00 -4.94 -5.76
N ALA A 86 -5.20 -5.52 -4.87
CA ALA A 86 -5.05 -6.98 -4.79
C ALA A 86 -6.38 -7.70 -4.50
N THR A 87 -7.34 -7.05 -3.82
CA THR A 87 -8.68 -7.59 -3.60
C THR A 87 -9.61 -7.29 -4.78
N ILE A 88 -9.48 -6.14 -5.45
CA ILE A 88 -10.17 -5.86 -6.73
C ILE A 88 -9.79 -6.91 -7.77
N THR A 89 -8.49 -7.11 -8.04
CA THR A 89 -7.99 -8.14 -8.97
C THR A 89 -8.35 -9.57 -8.56
N THR A 90 -8.64 -9.83 -7.28
CA THR A 90 -9.18 -11.12 -6.84
C THR A 90 -10.66 -11.23 -7.17
N LEU A 91 -11.46 -10.18 -6.92
CA LEU A 91 -12.88 -10.13 -7.27
C LEU A 91 -13.09 -10.25 -8.78
N GLU A 92 -12.37 -9.48 -9.59
CA GLU A 92 -12.36 -9.54 -11.07
C GLU A 92 -12.14 -10.96 -11.63
N LYS A 93 -11.32 -11.78 -10.95
CA LYS A 93 -10.96 -13.13 -11.38
C LYS A 93 -11.86 -14.23 -10.82
N THR A 94 -12.66 -13.93 -9.80
CA THR A 94 -13.48 -14.92 -9.08
C THR A 94 -14.99 -14.66 -9.17
N LYS A 95 -15.38 -13.45 -9.58
CA LYS A 95 -16.77 -13.00 -9.66
C LYS A 95 -16.98 -12.09 -10.87
N ASP A 96 -18.19 -12.18 -11.42
CA ASP A 96 -18.71 -11.20 -12.36
C ASP A 96 -18.98 -9.88 -11.63
N LEU A 97 -18.23 -8.82 -11.97
CA LEU A 97 -18.37 -7.50 -11.35
C LEU A 97 -19.81 -6.95 -11.44
N SER A 98 -20.56 -7.28 -12.50
CA SER A 98 -21.95 -6.83 -12.66
C SER A 98 -22.93 -7.46 -11.67
N LYS A 99 -22.50 -8.52 -10.96
CA LYS A 99 -23.31 -9.29 -10.00
C LYS A 99 -22.82 -9.17 -8.56
N ILE A 100 -21.73 -8.45 -8.29
CA ILE A 100 -21.22 -8.23 -6.93
C ILE A 100 -22.21 -7.35 -6.17
N THR A 101 -22.69 -7.84 -5.02
CA THR A 101 -23.52 -7.02 -4.12
C THR A 101 -22.66 -6.12 -3.25
N LEU A 102 -23.23 -5.00 -2.79
CA LEU A 102 -22.55 -4.07 -1.89
C LEU A 102 -22.07 -4.77 -0.60
N ALA A 103 -22.88 -5.65 -0.03
CA ALA A 103 -22.53 -6.41 1.18
C ALA A 103 -21.31 -7.32 0.96
N GLU A 104 -21.21 -7.99 -0.19
CA GLU A 104 -20.06 -8.83 -0.52
C GLU A 104 -18.77 -8.01 -0.72
N LEU A 105 -18.86 -6.88 -1.43
CA LEU A 105 -17.72 -5.98 -1.66
C LEU A 105 -17.16 -5.45 -0.34
N LEU A 106 -18.04 -4.93 0.52
CA LEU A 106 -17.65 -4.40 1.83
C LEU A 106 -17.06 -5.51 2.71
N SER A 107 -17.65 -6.71 2.71
CA SER A 107 -17.11 -7.86 3.47
C SER A 107 -15.70 -8.23 3.00
N ALA A 108 -15.45 -8.25 1.69
CA ALA A 108 -14.14 -8.58 1.12
C ALA A 108 -13.07 -7.53 1.50
N PHE A 109 -13.42 -6.24 1.45
CA PHE A 109 -12.51 -5.14 1.76
C PHE A 109 -12.27 -5.02 3.27
N GLN A 110 -13.30 -5.15 4.12
CA GLN A 110 -13.15 -5.17 5.58
C GLN A 110 -12.26 -6.33 6.03
N ALA A 111 -12.44 -7.53 5.46
CA ALA A 111 -11.55 -8.65 5.72
C ALA A 111 -10.11 -8.38 5.26
N GLN A 112 -9.87 -7.63 4.18
CA GLN A 112 -8.51 -7.21 3.80
C GLN A 112 -7.91 -6.22 4.82
N GLU A 113 -8.71 -5.27 5.29
CA GLU A 113 -8.32 -4.21 6.24
C GLU A 113 -7.98 -4.80 7.62
N GLN A 114 -8.83 -5.67 8.19
CA GLN A 114 -8.53 -6.43 9.41
C GLN A 114 -7.22 -7.24 9.29
N ARG A 115 -7.01 -7.93 8.16
CA ARG A 115 -5.78 -8.69 7.88
C ARG A 115 -4.54 -7.81 7.64
N ARG A 116 -4.68 -6.48 7.56
CA ARG A 116 -3.55 -5.53 7.63
C ARG A 116 -3.27 -5.11 9.07
N VAL A 117 -4.30 -4.70 9.81
CA VAL A 117 -4.19 -4.26 11.21
C VAL A 117 -3.47 -5.32 12.06
N MET A 118 -3.96 -6.56 12.04
CA MET A 118 -3.35 -7.71 12.75
C MET A 118 -1.87 -7.97 12.41
N ARG A 119 -1.39 -7.54 11.23
CA ARG A 119 0.02 -7.69 10.81
C ARG A 119 0.88 -6.46 11.13
N GLN A 120 0.27 -5.30 11.33
CA GLN A 120 0.96 -4.08 11.72
C GLN A 120 1.15 -4.02 13.24
N GLU A 121 0.15 -4.44 14.01
CA GLU A 121 0.24 -4.58 15.47
C GLU A 121 1.39 -5.53 15.86
N GLY A 122 1.43 -6.73 15.27
CA GLY A 122 2.51 -7.70 15.48
C GLY A 122 3.89 -7.31 14.93
N ALA A 123 4.02 -6.15 14.27
CA ALA A 123 5.32 -5.63 13.81
C ALA A 123 5.99 -4.68 14.83
N VAL A 124 5.23 -4.12 15.78
CA VAL A 124 5.72 -3.09 16.71
C VAL A 124 6.66 -3.65 17.78
N GLU A 125 6.44 -4.88 18.25
CA GLU A 125 7.29 -5.51 19.28
C GLU A 125 8.64 -6.03 18.76
N GLY A 126 8.82 -6.17 17.43
CA GLY A 126 9.96 -6.87 16.84
C GLY A 126 10.90 -6.05 15.94
N ALA A 127 10.51 -4.84 15.50
CA ALA A 127 11.22 -4.11 14.46
C ALA A 127 11.82 -2.78 14.96
N LEU A 128 13.16 -2.71 15.00
CA LEU A 128 13.88 -1.44 15.18
C LEU A 128 13.50 -0.45 14.06
N PRO A 129 13.06 0.79 14.38
CA PRO A 129 12.71 1.77 13.36
C PRO A 129 13.96 2.27 12.65
N VAL A 130 14.24 1.70 11.47
CA VAL A 130 15.24 2.22 10.54
C VAL A 130 14.82 3.62 10.12
N LYS A 131 15.51 4.64 10.64
CA LYS A 131 15.32 6.05 10.26
C LYS A 131 15.68 6.21 8.79
N HIS A 132 14.68 6.18 7.91
CA HIS A 132 14.84 6.34 6.49
C HIS A 132 15.10 7.83 6.16
N GLN A 133 16.36 8.27 6.32
CA GLN A 133 16.73 9.67 6.12
C GLN A 133 16.66 10.03 4.62
N ASP A 134 15.84 11.04 4.28
CA ASP A 134 15.59 11.46 2.91
C ASP A 134 16.85 11.97 2.18
N CYS A 135 17.41 11.13 1.31
CA CYS A 135 18.41 11.53 0.33
C CYS A 135 17.80 12.36 -0.83
N ARG A 136 17.28 13.55 -0.53
CA ARG A 136 16.93 14.56 -1.55
C ARG A 136 18.07 15.55 -1.78
N ARG A 137 18.39 15.78 -3.07
CA ARG A 137 19.42 16.72 -3.60
C ARG A 137 20.88 16.28 -3.29
N ASN A 138 21.83 16.38 -4.22
CA ASN A 138 21.89 17.20 -5.43
C ASN A 138 22.34 16.43 -6.68
N GLN A 139 21.85 16.88 -7.84
CA GLN A 139 22.54 16.64 -9.12
C GLN A 139 23.76 17.57 -9.20
N LYS A 140 24.92 17.07 -9.63
CA LYS A 140 25.92 17.89 -10.34
C LYS A 140 26.70 17.05 -11.33
N LYS A 141 26.68 17.49 -12.60
CA LYS A 141 27.41 16.88 -13.71
C LYS A 141 28.92 17.05 -13.50
N GLN A 142 29.72 16.09 -13.94
CA GLN A 142 30.97 16.40 -14.64
C GLN A 142 31.35 15.26 -15.60
N ASN A 143 31.56 15.62 -16.87
CA ASN A 143 32.08 14.73 -17.90
C ASN A 143 33.61 14.63 -17.80
N LYS A 144 34.17 13.46 -18.09
CA LYS A 144 35.51 13.34 -18.72
C LYS A 144 35.66 12.03 -19.51
N LYS A 145 35.87 12.17 -20.82
CA LYS A 145 36.51 11.17 -21.72
C LYS A 145 38.02 11.10 -21.38
N ILE A 146 38.88 10.16 -21.80
CA ILE A 146 38.90 9.03 -22.78
C ILE A 146 39.75 7.87 -22.14
N GLN A 147 40.23 6.75 -22.74
CA GLN A 147 40.34 6.20 -24.11
C GLN A 147 39.45 4.92 -24.22
N GLY A 148 39.77 3.68 -24.68
CA GLY A 148 40.96 2.98 -25.24
C GLY A 148 41.66 1.97 -24.31
N GLU A 149 42.23 0.85 -24.77
CA GLU A 149 42.20 0.20 -26.11
C GLU A 149 42.20 -1.35 -26.00
N ASN A 150 41.48 -2.01 -26.92
CA ASN A 150 41.74 -3.26 -27.66
C ASN A 150 42.23 -4.59 -27.00
N ASN A 151 41.74 -5.68 -27.61
CA ASN A 151 42.32 -7.05 -27.73
C ASN A 151 42.42 -7.97 -26.49
N GLU A 152 42.28 -9.31 -26.60
CA GLU A 152 41.53 -10.13 -27.59
C GLU A 152 41.36 -11.60 -27.09
N ASN A 153 40.43 -12.33 -27.72
CA ASN A 153 40.42 -13.79 -27.99
C ASN A 153 40.44 -14.91 -26.89
N VAL A 154 39.47 -15.81 -27.06
CA VAL A 154 39.49 -17.29 -26.86
C VAL A 154 39.61 -17.90 -25.44
N GLY A 155 38.67 -18.80 -25.12
CA GLY A 155 38.78 -19.76 -23.99
C GLY A 155 37.45 -20.46 -23.65
N ASN A 156 37.30 -21.74 -24.05
CA ASN A 156 36.02 -22.47 -23.98
C ASN A 156 35.84 -23.34 -22.70
N ASN A 157 34.62 -23.85 -22.48
CA ASN A 157 34.22 -24.97 -21.60
C ASN A 157 34.01 -24.77 -20.07
N ASN A 158 32.73 -24.66 -19.71
CA ASN A 158 32.02 -25.49 -18.70
C ASN A 158 32.75 -26.00 -17.44
N LYS A 159 32.36 -25.47 -16.27
CA LYS A 159 31.92 -26.29 -15.12
C LYS A 159 31.16 -25.49 -14.06
N ILE A 160 29.98 -25.99 -13.67
CA ILE A 160 29.16 -25.41 -12.60
C ILE A 160 29.81 -25.68 -11.24
N LYS A 161 30.16 -24.61 -10.50
CA LYS A 161 30.36 -24.64 -9.04
C LYS A 161 29.83 -23.34 -8.43
N THR A 162 29.23 -23.44 -7.25
CA THR A 162 28.65 -22.34 -6.46
C THR A 162 29.75 -21.44 -5.87
N GLY A 163 30.30 -20.56 -6.71
CA GLY A 163 31.38 -19.63 -6.34
C GLY A 163 30.87 -18.26 -5.92
N SER A 164 30.93 -17.95 -4.62
CA SER A 164 30.81 -16.56 -4.13
C SER A 164 31.82 -15.66 -4.87
N LYS A 165 31.34 -14.56 -5.46
CA LYS A 165 32.16 -13.64 -6.26
C LYS A 165 33.41 -13.22 -5.47
N LYS A 166 34.59 -13.68 -5.91
CA LYS A 166 35.89 -13.21 -5.40
C LYS A 166 36.16 -11.79 -5.91
N THR A 167 35.49 -10.81 -5.33
CA THR A 167 35.93 -9.42 -5.43
C THR A 167 37.34 -9.31 -4.84
N ASN A 168 38.26 -8.71 -5.59
CA ASN A 168 39.66 -8.52 -5.18
C ASN A 168 39.77 -7.44 -4.09
N PHE A 169 39.28 -7.75 -2.89
CA PHE A 169 39.55 -6.94 -1.71
C PHE A 169 41.07 -6.86 -1.45
N PRO A 170 41.58 -5.70 -1.00
CA PRO A 170 42.95 -5.60 -0.51
C PRO A 170 43.19 -6.61 0.65
N PRO A 171 44.45 -6.99 0.91
CA PRO A 171 44.75 -7.94 1.98
C PRO A 171 44.25 -7.40 3.33
N CYS A 172 43.47 -8.19 4.06
CA CYS A 172 42.89 -7.77 5.33
C CYS A 172 44.00 -7.49 6.36
N GLN A 173 44.03 -6.28 6.91
CA GLN A 173 45.06 -5.85 7.88
C GLN A 173 45.16 -6.75 9.13
N HIS A 174 44.11 -7.49 9.48
CA HIS A 174 44.08 -8.38 10.65
C HIS A 174 44.53 -9.83 10.36
N CYS A 175 44.73 -10.22 9.09
CA CYS A 175 45.12 -11.61 8.77
C CYS A 175 45.92 -11.81 7.46
N GLY A 176 46.23 -10.76 6.71
CA GLY A 176 46.95 -10.80 5.44
C GLY A 176 46.18 -11.39 4.25
N LYS A 177 45.08 -12.11 4.48
CA LYS A 177 44.33 -12.81 3.42
C LYS A 177 43.41 -11.85 2.65
N LYS A 178 43.38 -12.01 1.32
CA LYS A 178 42.42 -11.35 0.41
C LYS A 178 41.08 -12.10 0.38
N GLY A 179 40.05 -11.49 -0.21
CA GLY A 179 38.76 -12.16 -0.49
C GLY A 179 37.68 -12.06 0.59
N HIS A 180 37.88 -11.24 1.62
CA HIS A 180 36.83 -10.82 2.56
C HIS A 180 37.09 -9.38 3.02
N PRO A 181 36.05 -8.58 3.35
CA PRO A 181 36.25 -7.24 3.91
C PRO A 181 36.68 -7.30 5.39
N PRO A 182 37.37 -6.28 5.93
CA PRO A 182 37.97 -6.33 7.27
C PRO A 182 37.00 -6.69 8.40
N PHE A 183 35.79 -6.13 8.40
CA PHE A 183 34.75 -6.40 9.40
C PHE A 183 34.28 -7.87 9.43
N LYS A 184 34.52 -8.64 8.36
CA LYS A 184 34.17 -10.06 8.28
C LYS A 184 35.39 -10.98 8.50
N CYS A 185 36.48 -10.44 9.05
CA CYS A 185 37.66 -11.22 9.41
C CYS A 185 37.44 -11.95 10.73
N TRP A 186 37.84 -13.23 10.79
CA TRP A 186 37.82 -14.02 12.03
C TRP A 186 38.95 -13.66 13.02
N ARG A 187 39.88 -12.76 12.66
CA ARG A 187 40.99 -12.26 13.51
C ARG A 187 40.90 -10.77 13.84
N ARG A 188 39.73 -10.16 13.64
CA ARG A 188 39.53 -8.72 13.92
C ARG A 188 39.66 -8.45 15.44
N PRO A 189 40.26 -7.33 15.87
CA PRO A 189 40.49 -7.04 17.30
C PRO A 189 39.22 -7.09 18.16
N ASP A 190 38.10 -6.62 17.61
CA ASP A 190 36.77 -6.58 18.23
C ASP A 190 36.08 -7.94 18.38
N ALA A 191 36.59 -9.01 17.74
CA ALA A 191 36.00 -10.34 17.85
C ALA A 191 36.24 -10.93 19.24
N LYS A 192 35.19 -10.99 20.06
CA LYS A 192 35.18 -11.75 21.30
C LYS A 192 34.85 -13.22 21.02
N CYS A 193 35.76 -14.11 21.37
CA CYS A 193 35.62 -15.54 21.15
C CYS A 193 34.63 -16.19 22.14
N SER A 194 33.52 -16.74 21.65
CA SER A 194 32.50 -17.42 22.47
C SER A 194 32.99 -18.67 23.22
N LYS A 195 34.19 -19.20 22.89
CA LYS A 195 34.76 -20.41 23.53
C LYS A 195 35.73 -20.13 24.68
N CYS A 196 36.42 -18.98 24.65
CA CYS A 196 37.42 -18.63 25.69
C CYS A 196 37.26 -17.20 26.23
N ASN A 197 36.22 -16.47 25.82
CA ASN A 197 35.92 -15.07 26.16
C ASN A 197 36.99 -14.01 25.84
N GLN A 198 38.15 -14.40 25.31
CA GLN A 198 39.22 -13.49 24.85
C GLN A 198 38.82 -12.73 23.58
N GLN A 199 39.39 -11.53 23.40
CA GLN A 199 39.22 -10.71 22.20
C GLN A 199 40.21 -11.11 21.08
N GLY A 200 40.14 -10.43 19.93
CA GLY A 200 41.00 -10.64 18.77
C GLY A 200 40.70 -11.86 17.90
N HIS A 201 39.70 -12.71 18.21
CA HIS A 201 39.35 -13.84 17.36
C HIS A 201 37.92 -14.39 17.49
N GLU A 202 37.44 -14.99 16.41
CA GLU A 202 36.16 -15.69 16.32
C GLU A 202 36.25 -17.12 16.89
N ALA A 203 35.15 -17.65 17.46
CA ALA A 203 35.06 -19.02 17.97
C ALA A 203 35.36 -20.13 16.92
N VAL A 204 35.29 -19.78 15.63
CA VAL A 204 35.64 -20.64 14.48
C VAL A 204 37.14 -20.97 14.43
N ILE A 205 38.01 -20.07 14.92
CA ILE A 205 39.47 -20.23 14.84
C ILE A 205 40.16 -20.30 16.21
N CYS A 206 39.38 -20.47 17.29
CA CYS A 206 39.89 -20.60 18.65
C CYS A 206 40.78 -21.85 18.79
N LYS A 207 41.95 -21.68 19.43
CA LYS A 207 42.91 -22.76 19.69
C LYS A 207 42.75 -23.42 21.07
N SER A 208 41.94 -22.84 21.96
CA SER A 208 41.60 -23.48 23.23
C SER A 208 40.91 -24.81 22.93
N LYS A 209 41.53 -25.92 23.33
CA LYS A 209 40.83 -27.20 23.39
C LYS A 209 39.67 -27.05 24.37
N ILE A 210 38.50 -27.56 23.99
CA ILE A 210 37.38 -27.72 24.93
C ILE A 210 37.82 -28.78 25.95
N GLN A 211 37.60 -28.49 27.23
CA GLN A 211 37.86 -29.31 28.39
C GLN A 211 36.65 -29.22 29.32
#